data_AF-A0A1S4DE31-F1
#
_entry.id   AF-A0A1S4DE31-F1
#
_cell.length_a   1.000
_cell.length_b   1.000
_cell.length_c   1.000
_cell.angle_alpha   90.00
_cell.angle_beta   90.00
_cell.angle_gamma   90.00
#
_symmetry.space_group_name_H-M   'P 1'
#
loop_
_entity.id
_entity.type
_entity.pdbx_description
1 polymer ?
#
loop_
_entity_poly.entity_id
_entity_poly.type
_entity_poly.pdbx_seq_one_letter_code
_entity_poly.pdbx_strand_id
1 'polypeptide(L)'
;MPTLCIPSSLVLYNVLLLLTLLPISIFSFSIGLGSHFDPNLGLIGDAKITKDGCFVQLTDPSKSSLSSGIVFQRIPFKFLDSNSFSTDFSFSISPHNGDGLSFVIVPTDFPSKFSKKMFGLSNERRYFGIEFDTLLNENVGDKNANHVGVNVGSIVSAKSTNVSFINLVLNSGKKLHSWVDYECTSKRLEVRLSEFGSPKPYNPLLVYQVDLGNMWKGEEVLAGLSSSTGSSFQVTSVYSWKFRVRSVPKWLHSQPADPHKIGNEHSLEKMANKRRFHLLAFLSGFIFATGCIALAAFVGLFLWVLLGNNSEVVIPAKSSVHPGDFRYEKVNVVVDDVSVVCTLLMYAEGWTMYFTLLNEEWVPSVADEGLCVAMHSEQFDLLLCPSVPPTAYIAL
;
A
#
# COMPACT_ATOMS: atom_id res chain seq x y z
N MET A 1 -32.66 24.83 45.18
CA MET A 1 -31.34 24.93 44.53
C MET A 1 -31.58 25.11 43.04
N PRO A 2 -31.06 26.16 42.39
CA PRO A 2 -31.33 26.38 40.98
C PRO A 2 -30.57 25.34 40.15
N THR A 3 -31.31 24.54 39.38
CA THR A 3 -30.78 23.63 38.37
C THR A 3 -30.22 24.46 37.22
N LEU A 4 -28.91 24.39 37.02
CA LEU A 4 -28.21 25.05 35.92
C LEU A 4 -28.62 24.34 34.61
N CYS A 5 -29.61 24.88 33.91
CA CYS A 5 -30.00 24.42 32.59
C CYS A 5 -28.90 24.79 31.60
N ILE A 6 -28.02 23.85 31.27
CA ILE A 6 -27.09 24.01 30.15
C ILE A 6 -27.92 23.88 28.87
N PRO A 7 -27.95 24.90 28.00
CA PRO A 7 -28.70 24.83 26.76
C PRO A 7 -28.15 23.69 25.89
N SER A 8 -29.04 22.85 25.37
CA SER A 8 -28.73 21.66 24.57
C SER A 8 -27.84 21.97 23.35
N SER A 9 -27.91 23.19 22.83
CA SER A 9 -27.03 23.70 21.77
C SER A 9 -25.54 23.74 22.17
N LEU A 10 -25.24 24.05 23.43
CA LEU A 10 -23.86 24.12 23.93
C LEU A 10 -23.26 22.71 24.10
N VAL A 11 -24.08 21.74 24.52
CA VAL A 11 -23.66 20.34 24.62
C VAL A 11 -23.41 19.77 23.23
N LEU A 12 -24.29 20.06 22.26
CA LEU A 12 -24.11 19.64 20.87
C LEU A 12 -22.84 20.22 20.25
N TYR A 13 -22.56 21.51 20.48
CA TYR A 13 -21.34 22.17 19.99
C TYR A 13 -20.06 21.54 20.58
N ASN A 14 -20.05 21.23 21.88
CA ASN A 14 -18.91 20.59 22.54
C ASN A 14 -18.71 19.13 22.09
N VAL A 15 -19.79 18.38 21.81
CA VAL A 15 -19.72 17.03 21.24
C VAL A 15 -19.20 17.07 19.80
N LEU A 16 -19.64 18.03 18.98
CA LEU A 16 -19.16 18.21 17.61
C LEU A 16 -17.67 18.61 17.60
N LEU A 17 -17.25 19.51 18.49
CA LEU A 17 -15.85 19.91 18.65
C LEU A 17 -14.98 18.73 19.11
N LEU A 18 -15.48 17.87 20.00
CA LEU A 18 -14.78 16.65 20.43
C LEU A 18 -14.67 15.61 19.31
N LEU A 19 -15.67 15.52 18.43
CA LEU A 19 -15.64 14.70 17.21
C LEU A 19 -14.62 15.20 16.17
N THR A 20 -14.37 16.51 16.09
CA THR A 20 -13.29 17.08 15.25
C THR A 20 -11.88 16.89 15.81
N LEU A 21 -11.76 16.60 17.12
CA LEU A 21 -10.50 16.35 17.81
C LEU A 21 -10.13 14.86 17.87
N LEU A 22 -11.06 13.96 17.54
CA LEU A 22 -10.73 12.57 17.26
C LEU A 22 -10.00 12.54 15.91
N PRO A 23 -8.81 11.91 15.80
CA PRO A 23 -8.21 11.68 14.50
C PRO A 23 -9.16 10.73 13.78
N ILE A 24 -10.03 11.29 12.93
CA ILE A 24 -10.67 10.51 11.89
C ILE A 24 -9.49 10.02 11.08
N SER A 25 -9.11 8.76 11.31
CA SER A 25 -8.35 8.01 10.33
C SER A 25 -9.29 7.91 9.13
N ILE A 26 -9.31 8.98 8.34
CA ILE A 26 -9.78 8.95 6.98
C ILE A 26 -8.87 7.90 6.38
N PHE A 27 -9.42 6.71 6.19
CA PHE A 27 -8.88 5.75 5.26
C PHE A 27 -8.61 6.55 4.00
N SER A 28 -7.34 6.84 3.77
CA SER A 28 -6.89 7.38 2.51
C SER A 28 -7.14 6.22 1.56
N PHE A 29 -8.31 6.19 0.95
CA PHE A 29 -8.51 5.42 -0.26
C PHE A 29 -7.73 6.16 -1.33
N SER A 30 -6.41 5.97 -1.27
CA SER A 30 -5.57 6.18 -2.41
C SER A 30 -6.11 5.21 -3.45
N ILE A 31 -6.83 5.72 -4.46
CA ILE A 31 -6.75 5.13 -5.81
C ILE A 31 -5.32 5.43 -6.29
N GLY A 32 -4.35 4.88 -5.57
CA GLY A 32 -2.99 4.78 -6.00
C GLY A 32 -3.03 3.63 -6.95
N LEU A 33 -2.80 3.90 -8.22
CA LEU A 33 -2.18 2.94 -9.10
C LEU A 33 -0.87 2.54 -8.40
N GLY A 34 -0.95 1.57 -7.49
CA GLY A 34 0.02 1.39 -6.43
C GLY A 34 1.33 0.93 -7.04
N SER A 35 2.40 1.71 -6.84
CA SER A 35 3.73 1.18 -7.09
C SER A 35 3.89 -0.05 -6.20
N HIS A 36 4.05 -1.24 -6.79
CA HIS A 36 4.35 -2.50 -6.09
C HIS A 36 5.73 -2.51 -5.40
N PHE A 37 6.33 -1.34 -5.26
CA PHE A 37 7.67 -1.07 -4.79
C PHE A 37 7.63 -0.31 -3.48
N ASP A 38 8.53 -0.67 -2.58
CA ASP A 38 8.73 0.04 -1.31
C ASP A 38 9.10 1.51 -1.61
N PRO A 39 8.53 2.50 -0.90
CA PRO A 39 8.92 3.91 -1.06
C PRO A 39 10.41 4.15 -0.74
N ASN A 40 11.07 3.25 -0.01
CA ASN A 40 12.46 3.38 0.41
C ASN A 40 13.48 2.78 -0.59
N LEU A 41 13.14 2.72 -1.88
CA LEU A 41 14.05 2.23 -2.91
C LEU A 41 15.03 3.29 -3.42
N GLY A 42 16.27 2.86 -3.66
CA GLY A 42 17.29 3.60 -4.39
C GLY A 42 17.46 3.01 -5.78
N LEU A 43 17.79 3.87 -6.76
CA LEU A 43 18.07 3.50 -8.15
C LEU A 43 19.43 4.08 -8.53
N ILE A 44 20.28 3.27 -9.16
CA ILE A 44 21.60 3.67 -9.67
C ILE A 44 21.78 3.12 -11.09
N GLY A 45 22.61 3.81 -11.87
CA GLY A 45 22.92 3.45 -13.25
C GLY A 45 21.76 3.81 -14.16
N ASP A 46 21.36 2.87 -15.00
CA ASP A 46 20.29 3.03 -15.98
C ASP A 46 18.91 2.61 -15.43
N ALA A 47 18.86 2.23 -14.15
CA ALA A 47 17.63 1.82 -13.49
C ALA A 47 16.63 2.99 -13.38
N LYS A 48 15.42 2.79 -13.89
CA LYS A 48 14.34 3.79 -13.86
C LYS A 48 12.99 3.15 -13.63
N ILE A 49 12.14 3.83 -12.87
CA ILE A 49 10.72 3.50 -12.78
C ILE A 49 10.03 4.00 -14.05
N THR A 50 9.17 3.17 -14.65
CA THR A 50 8.40 3.56 -15.84
C THR A 50 7.43 4.70 -15.56
N LYS A 51 7.04 5.44 -16.61
CA LYS A 51 6.15 6.62 -16.47
C LYS A 51 4.81 6.30 -15.80
N ASP A 52 4.30 5.09 -16.01
CA ASP A 52 3.08 4.55 -15.41
C ASP A 52 3.29 3.95 -14.01
N GLY A 53 4.54 3.88 -13.52
CA GLY A 53 4.87 3.33 -12.21
C GLY A 53 4.75 1.79 -12.12
N CYS A 54 4.49 1.09 -13.22
CA CYS A 54 4.17 -0.33 -13.20
C CYS A 54 5.39 -1.24 -12.96
N PHE A 55 6.59 -0.83 -13.36
CA PHE A 55 7.81 -1.62 -13.16
C PHE A 55 9.09 -0.77 -13.11
N VAL A 56 10.14 -1.36 -12.56
CA VAL A 56 11.51 -0.83 -12.64
C VAL A 56 12.20 -1.49 -13.81
N GLN A 57 12.63 -0.69 -14.79
CA GLN A 57 13.50 -1.13 -15.87
C GLN A 57 14.96 -0.96 -15.41
N LEU A 58 15.73 -2.04 -15.37
CA LEU A 58 17.13 -2.01 -14.90
C LEU A 58 18.13 -1.68 -16.01
N THR A 59 17.82 -2.01 -17.25
CA THR A 59 18.70 -1.80 -18.41
C THR A 59 17.98 -1.03 -19.52
N ASP A 60 18.71 -0.16 -20.22
CA ASP A 60 18.18 0.73 -21.25
C ASP A 60 18.55 0.25 -22.67
N PRO A 61 17.59 -0.28 -23.45
CA PRO A 61 17.84 -0.80 -24.79
C PRO A 61 18.18 0.30 -25.81
N SER A 62 17.90 1.58 -25.50
CA SER A 62 18.19 2.69 -26.42
C SER A 62 19.67 3.06 -26.45
N LYS A 63 20.48 2.52 -25.54
CA LYS A 63 21.91 2.80 -25.47
C LYS A 63 22.69 1.92 -26.44
N SER A 64 23.55 2.56 -27.23
CA SER A 64 24.54 1.90 -28.08
C SER A 64 25.76 1.37 -27.30
N SER A 65 25.78 1.53 -25.98
CA SER A 65 26.88 1.14 -25.08
C SER A 65 26.36 0.25 -23.94
N LEU A 66 27.27 -0.36 -23.17
CA LEU A 66 26.93 -1.20 -22.02
C LEU A 66 25.88 -0.52 -21.12
N SER A 67 24.76 -1.20 -20.86
CA SER A 67 23.74 -0.75 -19.93
C SER A 67 23.76 -1.59 -18.66
N SER A 68 23.59 -0.93 -17.53
CA SER A 68 23.57 -1.56 -16.21
C SER A 68 22.79 -0.72 -15.23
N GLY A 69 22.02 -1.35 -14.37
CA GLY A 69 21.26 -0.68 -13.34
C GLY A 69 21.01 -1.57 -12.12
N ILE A 70 20.75 -0.91 -11.00
CA ILE A 70 20.39 -1.56 -9.74
C ILE A 70 19.25 -0.80 -9.07
N VAL A 71 18.29 -1.57 -8.56
CA VAL A 71 17.33 -1.11 -7.54
C VAL A 71 17.68 -1.74 -6.21
N PHE A 72 17.73 -0.96 -5.13
CA PHE A 72 18.14 -1.46 -3.81
C PHE A 72 17.32 -0.85 -2.68
N GLN A 73 17.24 -1.52 -1.54
CA GLN A 73 16.63 -0.94 -0.34
C GLN A 73 17.61 0.04 0.29
N ARG A 74 17.16 1.28 0.56
CA ARG A 74 18.02 2.31 1.17
C ARG A 74 18.31 2.06 2.65
N ILE A 75 17.45 1.30 3.33
CA ILE A 75 17.60 1.00 4.76
C ILE A 75 18.58 -0.17 4.88
N PRO A 76 19.79 0.04 5.43
CA PRO A 76 20.73 -1.03 5.65
C PRO A 76 20.27 -1.96 6.78
N PHE A 77 20.80 -3.16 6.78
CA PHE A 77 20.60 -4.13 7.85
C PHE A 77 21.90 -4.87 8.14
N LYS A 78 21.99 -5.52 9.30
CA LYS A 78 23.14 -6.36 9.66
C LYS A 78 22.76 -7.83 9.59
N PHE A 79 23.63 -8.66 9.03
CA PHE A 79 23.54 -10.10 9.23
C PHE A 79 24.16 -10.46 10.57
N LEU A 80 23.29 -10.81 11.52
CA LEU A 80 23.66 -11.47 12.76
C LEU A 80 23.42 -12.99 12.59
N ASP A 81 24.09 -13.82 13.37
CA ASP A 81 23.93 -15.30 13.33
C ASP A 81 22.47 -15.77 13.53
N SER A 82 21.63 -14.89 14.07
CA SER A 82 20.21 -15.08 14.31
C SER A 82 19.30 -14.57 13.19
N ASN A 83 19.82 -14.10 12.06
CA ASN A 83 19.01 -13.42 11.04
C ASN A 83 18.75 -14.32 9.83
N SER A 84 17.50 -14.74 9.68
CA SER A 84 16.95 -15.33 8.46
C SER A 84 16.45 -14.21 7.55
N PHE A 85 16.39 -14.45 6.23
CA PHE A 85 15.72 -13.53 5.32
C PHE A 85 14.85 -14.27 4.32
N SER A 86 13.88 -13.56 3.77
CA SER A 86 13.15 -14.01 2.59
C SER A 86 12.97 -12.85 1.64
N THR A 87 13.13 -13.11 0.35
CA THR A 87 12.79 -12.16 -0.71
C THR A 87 12.03 -12.83 -1.82
N ASP A 88 11.11 -12.08 -2.40
CA ASP A 88 10.33 -12.47 -3.56
C ASP A 88 10.28 -11.31 -4.54
N PHE A 89 10.42 -11.64 -5.82
CA PHE A 89 10.36 -10.66 -6.89
C PHE A 89 9.86 -11.28 -8.18
N SER A 90 9.15 -10.48 -8.95
CA SER A 90 8.70 -10.85 -10.29
C SER A 90 9.44 -10.01 -11.33
N PHE A 91 9.95 -10.65 -12.37
CA PHE A 91 10.80 -10.01 -13.38
C PHE A 91 10.54 -10.58 -14.77
N SER A 92 11.05 -9.92 -15.81
CA SER A 92 11.16 -10.47 -17.16
C SER A 92 12.48 -10.06 -17.76
N ILE A 93 13.00 -10.92 -18.64
CA ILE A 93 14.22 -10.67 -19.41
C ILE A 93 13.87 -10.84 -20.88
N SER A 94 14.17 -9.84 -21.72
CA SER A 94 13.83 -9.88 -23.14
C SER A 94 14.65 -10.95 -23.91
N PRO A 95 14.19 -11.39 -25.11
CA PRO A 95 14.82 -12.45 -25.92
C PRO A 95 16.17 -12.10 -26.56
N HIS A 96 17.11 -11.64 -25.75
CA HIS A 96 18.51 -11.39 -26.10
C HIS A 96 19.42 -12.11 -25.11
N ASN A 97 20.66 -12.39 -25.51
CA ASN A 97 21.62 -13.09 -24.66
C ASN A 97 22.39 -12.08 -23.82
N GLY A 98 22.32 -12.20 -22.50
CA GLY A 98 23.22 -11.55 -21.55
C GLY A 98 22.83 -10.17 -21.01
N ASP A 99 23.29 -9.81 -19.81
CA ASP A 99 23.96 -10.71 -18.84
C ASP A 99 22.91 -11.38 -17.93
N GLY A 100 21.72 -10.80 -17.79
CA GLY A 100 20.62 -11.32 -16.98
C GLY A 100 20.31 -10.46 -15.76
N LEU A 101 19.91 -11.09 -14.66
CA LEU A 101 19.51 -10.43 -13.40
C LEU A 101 20.25 -11.08 -12.22
N SER A 102 20.59 -10.31 -11.19
CA SER A 102 21.12 -10.83 -9.93
C SER A 102 20.44 -10.18 -8.73
N PHE A 103 19.96 -11.00 -7.80
CA PHE A 103 19.67 -10.53 -6.44
C PHE A 103 20.98 -10.44 -5.67
N VAL A 104 21.27 -9.29 -5.10
CA VAL A 104 22.55 -9.01 -4.45
C VAL A 104 22.35 -8.53 -3.02
N ILE A 105 23.23 -8.97 -2.13
CA ILE A 105 23.49 -8.36 -0.83
C ILE A 105 24.92 -7.82 -0.89
N VAL A 106 25.07 -6.53 -0.64
CA VAL A 106 26.30 -5.76 -0.85
C VAL A 106 26.56 -4.83 0.33
N PRO A 107 27.80 -4.36 0.56
CA PRO A 107 28.09 -3.41 1.64
C PRO A 107 27.48 -2.03 1.33
N THR A 108 27.30 -1.21 2.36
CA THR A 108 26.71 0.14 2.20
C THR A 108 27.52 1.10 1.32
N ASP A 109 28.81 0.82 1.09
CA ASP A 109 29.67 1.57 0.18
C ASP A 109 29.54 1.16 -1.30
N PHE A 110 28.85 0.05 -1.60
CA PHE A 110 28.70 -0.49 -2.95
C PHE A 110 28.10 0.48 -3.98
N PRO A 111 27.09 1.31 -3.67
CA PRO A 111 26.58 2.34 -4.58
C PRO A 111 27.67 3.16 -5.28
N SER A 112 28.77 3.47 -4.58
CA SER A 112 29.89 4.24 -5.12
C SER A 112 30.83 3.45 -6.04
N LYS A 113 30.76 2.12 -6.00
CA LYS A 113 31.58 1.16 -6.77
C LYS A 113 30.83 0.53 -7.93
N PHE A 114 29.55 0.88 -8.11
CA PHE A 114 28.69 0.31 -9.13
C PHE A 114 29.32 0.42 -10.53
N SER A 115 29.37 -0.70 -11.24
CA SER A 115 29.98 -0.80 -12.56
C SER A 115 28.96 -1.09 -13.65
N LYS A 116 29.40 -1.11 -14.91
CA LYS A 116 28.55 -1.45 -16.06
C LYS A 116 28.61 -2.93 -16.47
N LYS A 117 29.44 -3.73 -15.81
CA LYS A 117 29.74 -5.11 -16.20
C LYS A 117 29.39 -6.06 -15.06
N MET A 118 29.10 -7.32 -15.39
CA MET A 118 28.93 -8.40 -14.39
C MET A 118 27.86 -8.05 -13.35
N PHE A 119 26.65 -7.70 -13.81
CA PHE A 119 25.54 -7.24 -12.97
C PHE A 119 25.91 -6.04 -12.09
N GLY A 120 26.81 -5.19 -12.57
CA GLY A 120 27.34 -4.05 -11.82
C GLY A 120 28.36 -4.38 -10.72
N LEU A 121 28.76 -5.65 -10.59
CA LEU A 121 29.61 -6.16 -9.50
C LEU A 121 31.11 -6.28 -9.84
N SER A 122 31.57 -5.85 -11.03
CA SER A 122 32.96 -6.11 -11.47
C SER A 122 34.05 -5.63 -10.50
N ASN A 123 33.74 -4.62 -9.69
CA ASN A 123 34.67 -3.99 -8.74
C ASN A 123 34.36 -4.34 -7.27
N GLU A 124 33.44 -5.27 -7.01
CA GLU A 124 33.06 -5.67 -5.66
C GLU A 124 33.26 -7.18 -5.49
N ARG A 125 33.94 -7.56 -4.40
CA ARG A 125 34.18 -8.96 -4.02
C ARG A 125 33.56 -9.30 -2.66
N ARG A 126 33.05 -8.31 -1.93
CA ARG A 126 32.32 -8.49 -0.68
C ARG A 126 30.83 -8.48 -0.98
N TYR A 127 30.36 -9.47 -1.74
CA TYR A 127 28.94 -9.59 -2.05
C TYR A 127 28.46 -11.02 -1.94
N PHE A 128 27.16 -11.17 -1.76
CA PHE A 128 26.45 -12.42 -1.96
C PHE A 128 25.39 -12.21 -3.04
N GLY A 129 25.32 -13.13 -3.99
CA GLY A 129 24.50 -12.99 -5.18
C GLY A 129 23.70 -14.25 -5.50
N ILE A 130 22.52 -14.06 -6.07
CA ILE A 130 21.76 -15.09 -6.78
C ILE A 130 21.55 -14.62 -8.20
N GLU A 131 22.34 -15.15 -9.12
CA GLU A 131 22.27 -14.81 -10.54
C GLU A 131 21.21 -15.64 -11.28
N PHE A 132 20.58 -15.00 -12.25
CA PHE A 132 19.67 -15.55 -13.25
C PHE A 132 20.33 -15.25 -14.59
N ASP A 133 21.28 -16.10 -14.96
CA ASP A 133 22.21 -15.88 -16.05
C ASP A 133 21.63 -16.38 -17.39
N THR A 134 21.77 -15.52 -18.39
CA THR A 134 21.25 -15.70 -19.75
C THR A 134 22.34 -15.66 -20.81
N LEU A 135 23.60 -15.69 -20.37
CA LEU A 135 24.80 -15.75 -21.20
C LEU A 135 25.61 -16.99 -20.83
N LEU A 136 26.32 -17.55 -21.80
CA LEU A 136 27.30 -18.61 -21.55
C LEU A 136 28.67 -17.96 -21.54
N ASN A 137 29.27 -17.82 -20.37
CA ASN A 137 30.64 -17.38 -20.20
C ASN A 137 31.53 -18.56 -19.78
N GLU A 138 32.16 -19.21 -20.76
CA GLU A 138 33.04 -20.38 -20.53
C GLU A 138 34.18 -20.07 -19.54
N ASN A 139 34.69 -18.83 -19.57
CA ASN A 139 35.79 -18.37 -18.71
C ASN A 139 35.43 -18.36 -17.21
N VAL A 140 34.15 -18.40 -16.84
CA VAL A 140 33.68 -18.43 -15.44
C VAL A 140 32.99 -19.75 -15.09
N GLY A 141 33.05 -20.75 -15.97
CA GLY A 141 32.57 -22.10 -15.72
C GLY A 141 31.08 -22.31 -15.94
N ASP A 142 30.43 -21.42 -16.70
CA ASP A 142 29.01 -21.55 -17.02
C ASP A 142 28.73 -22.83 -17.80
N LYS A 143 27.68 -23.53 -17.39
CA LYS A 143 27.27 -24.79 -18.02
C LYS A 143 26.34 -24.58 -19.22
N ASN A 144 25.65 -23.44 -19.27
CA ASN A 144 24.66 -23.07 -20.28
C ASN A 144 24.25 -21.60 -20.09
N ALA A 145 23.58 -21.01 -21.08
CA ALA A 145 23.04 -19.64 -21.05
C ALA A 145 21.61 -19.53 -20.46
N ASN A 146 21.24 -20.39 -19.51
CA ASN A 146 19.90 -20.43 -18.91
C ASN A 146 19.97 -21.06 -17.50
N HIS A 147 20.70 -20.43 -16.58
CA HIS A 147 20.97 -21.02 -15.27
C HIS A 147 20.72 -20.06 -14.11
N VAL A 148 20.43 -20.64 -12.94
CA VAL A 148 20.41 -19.91 -11.67
C VAL A 148 21.63 -20.32 -10.86
N GLY A 149 22.35 -19.33 -10.33
CA GLY A 149 23.62 -19.50 -9.64
C GLY A 149 23.64 -18.84 -8.26
N VAL A 150 24.55 -19.31 -7.39
CA VAL A 150 24.84 -18.71 -6.09
C VAL A 150 26.29 -18.23 -6.10
N ASN A 151 26.45 -16.92 -5.95
CA ASN A 151 27.74 -16.24 -6.01
C ASN A 151 28.14 -15.79 -4.61
N VAL A 152 29.37 -16.13 -4.21
CA VAL A 152 29.92 -15.77 -2.89
C VAL A 152 31.24 -15.04 -3.12
N GLY A 153 31.16 -13.71 -3.23
CA GLY A 153 32.30 -12.83 -3.48
C GLY A 153 33.05 -13.05 -4.80
N SER A 154 32.47 -13.82 -5.71
CA SER A 154 33.03 -14.19 -7.00
C SER A 154 31.91 -14.41 -8.02
N ILE A 155 32.13 -13.98 -9.26
CA ILE A 155 31.20 -14.25 -10.37
C ILE A 155 31.15 -15.74 -10.72
N VAL A 156 32.20 -16.51 -10.37
CA VAL A 156 32.16 -17.96 -10.51
C VAL A 156 31.21 -18.50 -9.45
N SER A 157 30.06 -18.99 -9.90
CA SER A 157 29.02 -19.57 -9.06
C SER A 157 29.55 -20.71 -8.19
N ALA A 158 29.36 -20.62 -6.87
CA ALA A 158 29.67 -21.70 -5.94
C ALA A 158 28.75 -22.91 -6.15
N LYS A 159 27.53 -22.66 -6.64
CA LYS A 159 26.59 -23.68 -7.10
C LYS A 159 25.65 -23.08 -8.14
N SER A 160 25.41 -23.80 -9.23
CA SER A 160 24.45 -23.42 -10.26
C SER A 160 23.56 -24.57 -10.71
N THR A 161 22.39 -24.26 -11.28
CA THR A 161 21.42 -25.24 -11.79
C THR A 161 20.79 -24.72 -13.09
N ASN A 162 20.70 -25.59 -14.09
CA ASN A 162 20.06 -25.27 -15.37
C ASN A 162 18.54 -25.14 -15.18
N VAL A 163 17.99 -24.00 -15.61
CA VAL A 163 16.56 -23.66 -15.46
C VAL A 163 15.69 -24.51 -16.38
N SER A 164 16.24 -25.08 -17.45
CA SER A 164 15.53 -26.01 -18.33
C SER A 164 15.04 -27.28 -17.60
N PHE A 165 15.58 -27.64 -16.43
CA PHE A 165 15.07 -28.77 -15.63
C PHE A 165 13.65 -28.57 -15.10
N ILE A 166 13.19 -27.31 -15.03
CA ILE A 166 11.82 -26.97 -14.67
C ILE A 166 11.03 -26.42 -15.86
N ASN A 167 11.48 -26.70 -17.10
CA ASN A 167 10.87 -26.28 -18.36
C ASN A 167 10.70 -24.76 -18.50
N LEU A 168 11.63 -23.98 -17.93
CA LEU A 168 11.63 -22.52 -18.05
C LEU A 168 12.82 -22.03 -18.87
N VAL A 169 12.64 -20.85 -19.47
CA VAL A 169 13.68 -20.10 -20.19
C VAL A 169 13.68 -18.68 -19.66
N LEU A 170 14.81 -18.27 -19.06
CA LEU A 170 14.94 -17.00 -18.35
C LEU A 170 14.69 -15.79 -19.25
N ASN A 171 15.27 -15.79 -20.45
CA ASN A 171 15.14 -14.72 -21.44
C ASN A 171 14.00 -14.96 -22.46
N SER A 172 12.93 -15.66 -22.07
CA SER A 172 11.77 -15.87 -22.95
C SER A 172 10.91 -14.62 -23.18
N GLY A 173 11.18 -13.52 -22.47
CA GLY A 173 10.31 -12.34 -22.42
C GLY A 173 9.08 -12.50 -21.52
N LYS A 174 8.78 -13.74 -21.07
CA LYS A 174 7.69 -13.99 -20.12
C LYS A 174 8.05 -13.46 -18.73
N LYS A 175 7.02 -13.07 -17.98
CA LYS A 175 7.18 -12.71 -16.57
C LYS A 175 7.39 -13.97 -15.74
N LEU A 176 8.42 -13.97 -14.92
CA LEU A 176 8.79 -15.02 -13.97
C LEU A 176 8.64 -14.50 -12.54
N HIS A 177 8.59 -15.42 -11.58
CA HIS A 177 8.56 -15.11 -10.15
C HIS A 177 9.60 -15.96 -9.43
N SER A 178 10.45 -15.31 -8.63
CA SER A 178 11.48 -15.96 -7.83
C SER A 178 11.25 -15.76 -6.34
N TRP A 179 11.57 -16.78 -5.55
CA TRP A 179 11.64 -16.71 -4.09
C TRP A 179 13.01 -17.19 -3.62
N VAL A 180 13.62 -16.42 -2.73
CA VAL A 180 14.88 -16.77 -2.08
C VAL A 180 14.64 -16.74 -0.57
N ASP A 181 14.80 -17.88 0.08
CA ASP A 181 14.65 -18.03 1.52
C ASP A 181 15.98 -18.50 2.12
N TYR A 182 16.44 -17.81 3.16
CA TYR A 182 17.61 -18.19 3.93
C TYR A 182 17.22 -18.42 5.39
N GLU A 183 17.51 -19.62 5.89
CA GLU A 183 17.33 -19.98 7.29
C GLU A 183 18.69 -20.01 8.00
N CYS A 184 18.88 -19.11 8.97
CA CYS A 184 20.15 -18.94 9.66
C CYS A 184 20.50 -20.14 10.55
N THR A 185 19.50 -20.80 11.16
CA THR A 185 19.71 -21.93 12.07
C THR A 185 20.39 -23.10 11.36
N SER A 186 19.92 -23.41 10.15
CA SER A 186 20.47 -24.49 9.32
C SER A 186 21.48 -24.01 8.28
N LYS A 187 21.79 -22.71 8.24
CA LYS A 187 22.65 -22.07 7.23
C LYS A 187 22.25 -22.45 5.81
N ARG A 188 20.92 -22.53 5.57
CA ARG A 188 20.34 -23.13 4.37
C ARG A 188 19.66 -22.06 3.55
N LEU A 189 20.13 -21.92 2.32
CA LEU A 189 19.54 -21.09 1.29
C LEU A 189 18.74 -21.96 0.32
N GLU A 190 17.54 -21.51 -0.02
CA GLU A 190 16.67 -22.11 -1.03
C GLU A 190 16.25 -21.07 -2.07
N VAL A 191 16.41 -21.41 -3.34
CA VAL A 191 15.96 -20.60 -4.47
C VAL A 191 14.88 -21.36 -5.22
N ARG A 192 13.74 -20.70 -5.47
CA ARG A 192 12.60 -21.20 -6.24
C ARG A 192 12.30 -20.26 -7.39
N LEU A 193 11.82 -20.80 -8.49
CA LEU A 193 11.49 -20.06 -9.69
C LEU A 193 10.25 -20.68 -10.34
N SER A 194 9.34 -19.84 -10.83
CA SER A 194 8.17 -20.27 -11.62
C SER A 194 7.82 -19.23 -12.69
N GLU A 195 6.92 -19.59 -13.61
CA GLU A 195 6.18 -18.58 -14.38
C GLU A 195 5.37 -17.71 -13.42
N PHE A 196 5.20 -16.44 -13.76
CA PHE A 196 4.37 -15.53 -12.98
C PHE A 196 2.91 -15.98 -12.94
N GLY A 197 2.27 -15.84 -11.78
CA GLY A 197 0.89 -16.30 -11.54
C GLY A 197 0.79 -17.76 -11.08
N SER A 198 1.87 -18.54 -11.18
CA SER A 198 1.94 -19.86 -10.57
C SER A 198 2.17 -19.77 -9.05
N PRO A 199 1.69 -20.75 -8.26
CA PRO A 199 2.01 -20.82 -6.84
C PRO A 199 3.50 -21.07 -6.61
N LYS A 200 4.02 -20.62 -5.46
CA LYS A 200 5.40 -20.89 -5.03
C LYS A 200 5.68 -22.41 -5.07
N PRO A 201 6.68 -22.88 -5.83
CA PRO A 201 7.00 -24.29 -5.90
C PRO A 201 7.37 -24.88 -4.53
N TYR A 202 6.90 -26.08 -4.22
CA TYR A 202 7.26 -26.78 -2.99
C TYR A 202 8.77 -27.10 -2.95
N ASN A 203 9.25 -27.78 -4.01
CA ASN A 203 10.65 -28.12 -4.17
C ASN A 203 11.48 -26.91 -4.65
N PRO A 204 12.60 -26.59 -3.99
CA PRO A 204 13.51 -25.56 -4.47
C PRO A 204 14.22 -26.01 -5.75
N LEU A 205 14.45 -25.07 -6.67
CA LEU A 205 15.29 -25.26 -7.84
C LEU A 205 16.75 -25.45 -7.42
N LEU A 206 17.20 -24.67 -6.44
CA LEU A 206 18.57 -24.69 -5.95
C LEU A 206 18.58 -24.61 -4.42
N VAL A 207 19.43 -25.42 -3.80
CA VAL A 207 19.72 -25.39 -2.36
C VAL A 207 21.21 -25.22 -2.15
N TYR A 208 21.61 -24.30 -1.27
CA TYR A 208 23.02 -24.06 -0.96
C TYR A 208 23.21 -23.87 0.55
N GLN A 209 24.29 -24.43 1.11
CA GLN A 209 24.66 -24.20 2.50
C GLN A 209 25.67 -23.06 2.56
N VAL A 210 25.34 -22.00 3.29
CA VAL A 210 26.18 -20.80 3.41
C VAL A 210 25.99 -20.15 4.77
N ASP A 211 27.10 -19.74 5.38
CA ASP A 211 27.08 -19.00 6.64
C ASP A 211 27.15 -17.50 6.38
N LEU A 212 26.01 -16.85 6.19
CA LEU A 212 25.95 -15.42 5.91
C LEU A 212 26.33 -14.56 7.12
N GLY A 213 26.13 -15.06 8.35
CA GLY A 213 26.58 -14.38 9.56
C GLY A 213 28.10 -14.27 9.61
N ASN A 214 28.80 -15.39 9.40
CA ASN A 214 30.26 -15.41 9.32
C ASN A 214 30.82 -14.67 8.10
N MET A 215 30.11 -14.68 6.97
CA MET A 215 30.54 -13.97 5.76
C MET A 215 30.51 -12.45 5.96
N TRP A 216 29.45 -11.92 6.57
CA TRP A 216 29.27 -10.47 6.77
C TRP A 216 29.87 -9.94 8.06
N LYS A 217 30.13 -10.78 9.07
CA LYS A 217 30.76 -10.39 10.35
C LYS A 217 30.10 -9.17 11.04
N GLY A 218 28.79 -9.02 10.89
CA GLY A 218 28.04 -7.90 11.46
C GLY A 218 28.19 -6.56 10.73
N GLU A 219 28.78 -6.53 9.53
CA GLU A 219 28.77 -5.37 8.65
C GLU A 219 27.33 -5.00 8.24
N GLU A 220 27.11 -3.70 7.98
CA GLU A 220 25.87 -3.21 7.39
C GLU A 220 25.86 -3.46 5.90
N VAL A 221 24.74 -4.00 5.41
CA VAL A 221 24.55 -4.39 4.03
C VAL A 221 23.22 -3.86 3.48
N LEU A 222 23.16 -3.78 2.17
CA LEU A 222 21.99 -3.42 1.37
C LEU A 222 21.59 -4.62 0.52
N ALA A 223 20.29 -4.86 0.40
CA ALA A 223 19.75 -5.80 -0.57
C ALA A 223 19.38 -5.06 -1.86
N GLY A 224 19.55 -5.70 -3.01
CA GLY A 224 19.26 -5.12 -4.32
C GLY A 224 18.97 -6.16 -5.42
N LEU A 225 18.45 -5.66 -6.53
CA LEU A 225 18.29 -6.38 -7.80
C LEU A 225 19.07 -5.61 -8.85
N SER A 226 20.08 -6.25 -9.44
CA SER A 226 20.96 -5.62 -10.42
C SER A 226 21.02 -6.41 -11.73
N SER A 227 21.17 -5.69 -12.83
CA SER A 227 21.25 -6.26 -14.16
C SER A 227 22.27 -5.48 -14.99
N SER A 228 22.98 -6.18 -15.88
CA SER A 228 23.77 -5.60 -16.96
C SER A 228 23.43 -6.29 -18.26
N THR A 229 23.72 -5.63 -19.38
CA THR A 229 23.47 -6.20 -20.71
C THR A 229 24.72 -6.80 -21.35
N GLY A 230 25.91 -6.59 -20.79
CA GLY A 230 27.14 -6.86 -21.51
C GLY A 230 27.10 -6.18 -22.90
N SER A 231 27.54 -6.89 -23.95
CA SER A 231 27.44 -6.42 -25.34
C SER A 231 26.06 -6.62 -25.99
N SER A 232 25.03 -6.90 -25.19
CA SER A 232 23.65 -7.17 -25.64
C SER A 232 22.74 -5.95 -25.52
N PHE A 233 21.53 -6.07 -26.08
CA PHE A 233 20.42 -5.13 -25.93
C PHE A 233 19.33 -5.64 -24.96
N GLN A 234 19.68 -6.61 -24.12
CA GLN A 234 18.73 -7.26 -23.22
C GLN A 234 18.06 -6.26 -22.27
N VAL A 235 16.74 -6.34 -22.17
CA VAL A 235 15.94 -5.52 -21.27
C VAL A 235 15.53 -6.35 -20.09
N THR A 236 15.89 -5.89 -18.90
CA THR A 236 15.49 -6.50 -17.64
C THR A 236 14.50 -5.60 -16.92
N SER A 237 13.33 -6.14 -16.60
CA SER A 237 12.25 -5.43 -15.91
C SER A 237 11.87 -6.16 -14.63
N VAL A 238 11.75 -5.42 -13.53
CA VAL A 238 11.27 -5.90 -12.23
C VAL A 238 9.89 -5.30 -12.01
N TYR A 239 8.87 -6.12 -11.77
CA TYR A 239 7.47 -5.68 -11.60
C TYR A 239 7.02 -5.64 -10.14
N SER A 240 7.68 -6.39 -9.26
CA SER A 240 7.45 -6.36 -7.83
C SER A 240 8.68 -6.88 -7.13
N TRP A 241 8.95 -6.37 -5.94
CA TRP A 241 10.03 -6.86 -5.10
C TRP A 241 9.73 -6.61 -3.63
N LYS A 242 9.90 -7.66 -2.83
CA LYS A 242 9.81 -7.63 -1.37
C LYS A 242 11.05 -8.29 -0.81
N PHE A 243 11.67 -7.66 0.18
CA PHE A 243 12.76 -8.25 0.94
C PHE A 243 12.47 -8.02 2.43
N ARG A 244 12.62 -9.09 3.21
CA ARG A 244 12.28 -9.13 4.63
C ARG A 244 13.37 -9.85 5.40
N VAL A 245 13.85 -9.22 6.47
CA VAL A 245 14.76 -9.83 7.44
C VAL A 245 13.96 -10.21 8.67
N ARG A 246 14.19 -11.41 9.21
CA ARG A 246 13.59 -11.91 10.44
C ARG A 246 14.68 -12.31 11.40
N SER A 247 14.60 -11.79 12.62
CA SER A 247 15.48 -12.24 13.70
C SER A 247 14.84 -13.42 14.42
N VAL A 248 15.54 -14.54 14.47
CA VAL A 248 15.17 -15.72 15.27
C VAL A 248 15.81 -15.53 16.65
N PRO A 249 15.02 -15.33 17.72
CA PRO A 249 15.58 -15.15 19.06
C PRO A 249 16.40 -16.38 19.45
N LYS A 250 17.62 -16.17 19.99
CA LYS A 250 18.49 -17.28 20.46
C LYS A 250 17.79 -18.18 21.50
N TRP A 251 16.78 -17.67 22.20
CA TRP A 251 15.96 -18.38 23.18
C TRP A 251 14.92 -19.33 22.58
N LEU A 252 14.67 -19.27 21.26
CA LEU A 252 13.74 -20.17 20.58
C LEU A 252 14.37 -21.52 20.23
N HIS A 253 15.68 -21.69 20.44
CA HIS A 253 16.29 -23.01 20.47
C HIS A 253 15.96 -23.68 21.79
N SER A 254 15.29 -24.83 21.76
CA SER A 254 15.22 -25.71 22.92
C SER A 254 16.63 -26.18 23.25
N GLN A 255 17.30 -25.47 24.16
CA GLN A 255 18.43 -26.07 24.86
C GLN A 255 17.91 -27.33 25.55
N PRO A 256 18.64 -28.46 25.52
CA PRO A 256 18.34 -29.58 26.41
C PRO A 256 18.21 -29.02 27.82
N ALA A 257 17.10 -29.31 28.50
CA ALA A 257 16.92 -28.87 29.88
C ALA A 257 18.06 -29.46 30.72
N ASP A 258 19.01 -28.61 31.13
CA ASP A 258 20.05 -28.97 32.08
C ASP A 258 19.43 -28.95 33.49
N PRO A 259 19.22 -30.12 34.14
CA PRO A 259 18.59 -30.17 35.46
C PRO A 259 19.46 -29.57 36.58
N HIS A 260 20.69 -29.14 36.30
CA HIS A 260 21.63 -28.65 37.32
C HIS A 260 21.83 -27.13 37.34
N LYS A 261 21.23 -26.36 36.44
CA LYS A 261 21.43 -24.90 36.37
C LYS A 261 20.27 -24.11 37.00
N ILE A 262 20.05 -24.31 38.29
CA ILE A 262 19.31 -23.35 39.14
C ILE A 262 20.36 -22.55 39.91
N GLY A 263 20.57 -21.30 39.51
CA GLY A 263 21.54 -20.42 40.18
C GLY A 263 21.56 -19.01 39.62
N ASN A 264 20.58 -18.21 40.03
CA ASN A 264 20.67 -16.78 40.33
C ASN A 264 21.43 -15.86 39.35
N GLU A 265 20.72 -15.34 38.35
CA GLU A 265 20.99 -13.99 37.79
C GLU A 265 19.76 -13.40 37.06
N HIS A 266 18.79 -14.22 36.65
CA HIS A 266 17.64 -13.79 35.85
C HIS A 266 16.43 -13.21 36.62
N SER A 267 16.52 -13.05 37.94
CA SER A 267 15.36 -12.71 38.80
C SER A 267 15.03 -11.21 38.85
N LEU A 268 16.00 -10.31 38.62
CA LEU A 268 15.79 -8.86 38.74
C LEU A 268 15.07 -8.24 37.53
N GLU A 269 15.44 -8.59 36.30
CA GLU A 269 14.72 -8.10 35.09
C GLU A 269 13.32 -8.72 34.95
N LYS A 270 13.17 -10.00 35.31
CA LYS A 270 11.89 -10.73 35.18
C LYS A 270 10.83 -10.17 36.14
N MET A 271 11.22 -9.65 37.31
CA MET A 271 10.30 -8.97 38.23
C MET A 271 9.92 -7.57 37.76
N ALA A 272 10.84 -6.81 37.17
CA ALA A 272 10.56 -5.47 36.65
C ALA A 272 9.57 -5.50 35.47
N ASN A 273 9.75 -6.43 34.52
CA ASN A 273 8.89 -6.52 33.34
C ASN A 273 7.49 -7.08 33.68
N LYS A 274 7.41 -8.04 34.61
CA LYS A 274 6.14 -8.59 35.10
C LYS A 274 5.29 -7.54 35.84
N ARG A 275 5.93 -6.64 36.60
CA ARG A 275 5.23 -5.55 37.31
C ARG A 275 4.71 -4.48 36.35
N ARG A 276 5.47 -4.18 35.28
CA ARG A 276 5.07 -3.22 34.23
C ARG A 276 3.89 -3.72 33.40
N PHE A 277 3.87 -5.01 33.04
CA PHE A 277 2.75 -5.63 32.34
C PHE A 277 1.47 -5.68 33.17
N HIS A 278 1.57 -5.99 34.46
CA HIS A 278 0.41 -5.96 35.34
C HIS A 278 -0.18 -4.55 35.45
N LEU A 279 0.66 -3.53 35.66
CA LEU A 279 0.21 -2.14 35.74
C LEU A 279 -0.48 -1.65 34.46
N LEU A 280 0.06 -2.00 33.29
CA LEU A 280 -0.54 -1.65 31.99
C LEU A 280 -1.87 -2.38 31.74
N ALA A 281 -1.95 -3.66 32.10
CA ALA A 281 -3.19 -4.43 31.99
C ALA A 281 -4.30 -3.91 32.93
N PHE A 282 -3.93 -3.50 34.15
CA PHE A 282 -4.88 -2.84 35.06
C PHE A 282 -5.35 -1.49 34.50
N LEU A 283 -4.45 -0.67 33.96
CA LEU A 283 -4.81 0.64 33.40
C LEU A 283 -5.74 0.52 32.19
N SER A 284 -5.51 -0.45 31.30
CA SER A 284 -6.41 -0.69 30.15
C SER A 284 -7.79 -1.19 30.60
N GLY A 285 -7.86 -2.00 31.66
CA GLY A 285 -9.11 -2.45 32.25
C GLY A 285 -9.95 -1.30 32.82
N PHE A 286 -9.31 -0.33 33.50
CA PHE A 286 -10.01 0.85 34.01
C PHE A 286 -10.57 1.73 32.90
N ILE A 287 -9.80 1.96 31.82
CA ILE A 287 -10.26 2.75 30.66
C ILE A 287 -11.44 2.08 29.97
N PHE A 288 -11.40 0.75 29.83
CA PHE A 288 -12.51 0.01 29.22
C PHE A 288 -13.77 0.07 30.10
N ALA A 289 -13.64 -0.11 31.41
CA ALA A 289 -14.76 -0.04 32.35
C ALA A 289 -15.41 1.35 32.38
N THR A 290 -14.62 2.42 32.41
CA THR A 290 -15.17 3.78 32.36
C THR A 290 -15.87 4.07 31.04
N GLY A 291 -15.32 3.60 29.91
CA GLY A 291 -15.96 3.69 28.60
C GLY A 291 -17.32 2.97 28.56
N CYS A 292 -17.41 1.76 29.10
CA CYS A 292 -18.67 1.01 29.17
C CYS A 292 -19.72 1.69 30.04
N ILE A 293 -19.33 2.26 31.18
CA ILE A 293 -20.26 2.99 32.07
C ILE A 293 -20.79 4.25 31.37
N ALA A 294 -19.91 5.00 30.71
CA ALA A 294 -20.30 6.20 29.96
C ALA A 294 -21.26 5.85 28.81
N LEU A 295 -21.00 4.76 28.09
CA LEU A 295 -21.86 4.29 27.00
C LEU A 295 -23.23 3.86 27.52
N ALA A 296 -23.29 3.10 28.61
CA ALA A 296 -24.55 2.67 29.22
C ALA A 296 -25.39 3.87 29.71
N ALA A 297 -24.76 4.88 30.30
CA ALA A 297 -25.43 6.11 30.71
C ALA A 297 -26.00 6.89 29.51
N PHE A 298 -25.23 6.97 28.41
CA PHE A 298 -25.69 7.64 27.19
C PHE A 298 -26.89 6.93 26.56
N VAL A 299 -26.85 5.59 26.46
CA VAL A 299 -27.97 4.79 25.96
C VAL A 299 -29.20 4.94 26.88
N GLY A 300 -29.01 4.94 28.19
CA GLY A 300 -30.10 5.16 29.16
C GLY A 300 -30.77 6.52 28.98
N LEU A 301 -29.99 7.59 28.82
CA LEU A 301 -30.53 8.94 28.55
C LEU A 301 -31.24 9.00 27.19
N PHE A 302 -30.68 8.38 26.16
CA PHE A 302 -31.29 8.34 24.84
C PHE A 302 -32.64 7.60 24.86
N LEU A 303 -32.71 6.45 25.53
CA LEU A 303 -33.96 5.71 25.72
C LEU A 303 -34.96 6.47 26.59
N TRP A 304 -34.51 7.21 27.61
CA TRP A 304 -35.37 8.06 28.43
C TRP A 304 -36.03 9.17 27.60
N VAL A 305 -35.30 9.80 26.68
CA VAL A 305 -35.86 10.81 25.78
C VAL A 305 -36.86 10.20 24.80
N LEU A 306 -36.56 9.02 24.24
CA LEU A 306 -37.44 8.34 23.29
C LEU A 306 -38.72 7.80 23.94
N LEU A 307 -38.65 7.31 25.18
CA LEU A 307 -39.78 6.71 25.88
C LEU A 307 -40.53 7.68 26.79
N GLY A 308 -39.85 8.70 27.33
CA GLY A 308 -40.41 9.68 28.27
C GLY A 308 -41.28 10.76 27.63
N ASN A 309 -41.20 10.94 26.30
CA ASN A 309 -42.04 11.90 25.58
C ASN A 309 -43.46 11.38 25.26
N ASN A 310 -43.85 10.21 25.76
CA ASN A 310 -45.19 9.64 25.54
C ASN A 310 -46.13 9.78 26.75
N SER A 311 -45.98 10.84 27.55
CA SER A 311 -46.91 11.14 28.64
C SER A 311 -47.75 12.38 28.31
N GLU A 312 -49.04 12.12 28.03
CA GLU A 312 -50.19 13.04 28.03
C GLU A 312 -50.33 14.06 26.88
N VAL A 313 -50.93 13.58 25.79
CA VAL A 313 -51.77 14.40 24.90
C VAL A 313 -53.05 14.79 25.66
N VAL A 314 -53.12 16.02 26.16
CA VAL A 314 -54.38 16.64 26.59
C VAL A 314 -55.07 17.20 25.35
N ILE A 315 -56.13 16.55 24.88
CA ILE A 315 -57.01 17.03 23.80
C ILE A 315 -58.09 17.93 24.39
N PRO A 316 -58.19 19.23 24.04
CA PRO A 316 -59.45 19.94 24.08
C PRO A 316 -60.21 19.78 22.77
N ALA A 317 -61.52 19.73 22.93
CA ALA A 317 -62.51 19.21 22.01
C ALA A 317 -62.75 20.06 20.75
N LYS A 318 -62.99 19.34 19.64
CA LYS A 318 -64.18 19.46 18.76
C LYS A 318 -64.42 20.81 18.10
N SER A 319 -64.29 20.85 16.76
CA SER A 319 -65.40 21.18 15.87
C SER A 319 -64.99 21.06 14.40
N SER A 320 -65.92 20.51 13.63
CA SER A 320 -66.00 20.30 12.18
C SER A 320 -65.54 21.46 11.30
N VAL A 321 -65.01 21.15 10.10
CA VAL A 321 -65.60 21.48 8.78
C VAL A 321 -64.58 21.28 7.62
N HIS A 322 -65.00 20.49 6.63
CA HIS A 322 -64.65 20.33 5.19
C HIS A 322 -63.20 20.16 4.64
N PRO A 323 -63.06 19.36 3.54
CA PRO A 323 -61.81 19.20 2.79
C PRO A 323 -61.60 20.35 1.79
N GLY A 324 -60.39 20.90 1.75
CA GLY A 324 -59.91 21.97 0.85
C GLY A 324 -58.91 22.82 1.64
N ASP A 325 -57.73 23.23 1.16
CA ASP A 325 -57.12 23.26 -0.15
C ASP A 325 -55.60 23.13 0.07
N PHE A 326 -54.90 22.24 -0.64
CA PHE A 326 -53.46 22.41 -0.80
C PHE A 326 -53.25 23.57 -1.78
N ARG A 327 -52.89 24.75 -1.25
CA ARG A 327 -52.43 25.88 -2.07
C ARG A 327 -51.11 25.49 -2.74
N TYR A 328 -51.16 25.27 -4.05
CA TYR A 328 -49.99 25.36 -4.92
C TYR A 328 -49.90 26.80 -5.43
N GLU A 329 -48.77 27.47 -5.20
CA GLU A 329 -48.50 28.77 -5.77
C GLU A 329 -47.67 28.57 -7.04
N LYS A 330 -48.34 28.65 -8.20
CA LYS A 330 -47.71 28.56 -9.51
C LYS A 330 -47.08 29.91 -9.83
N VAL A 331 -45.77 30.03 -9.64
CA VAL A 331 -45.03 31.24 -10.00
C VAL A 331 -44.70 31.18 -11.48
N ASN A 332 -45.37 32.00 -12.29
CA ASN A 332 -45.01 32.20 -13.70
C ASN A 332 -43.89 33.24 -13.77
N VAL A 333 -42.70 32.82 -14.20
CA VAL A 333 -41.59 33.75 -14.49
C VAL A 333 -41.60 34.00 -15.99
N VAL A 334 -41.83 35.25 -16.40
CA VAL A 334 -41.81 35.68 -17.80
C VAL A 334 -40.47 36.35 -18.07
N VAL A 335 -39.71 35.82 -19.04
CA VAL A 335 -38.49 36.46 -19.58
C VAL A 335 -38.69 36.57 -21.09
N ASP A 336 -38.72 37.81 -21.59
CA ASP A 336 -38.72 38.22 -23.01
C ASP A 336 -39.39 37.29 -24.04
N ASP A 337 -40.73 37.35 -24.05
CA ASP A 337 -41.66 36.83 -25.06
C ASP A 337 -41.69 35.31 -25.34
N VAL A 338 -41.09 34.48 -24.48
CA VAL A 338 -41.40 33.04 -24.40
C VAL A 338 -41.63 32.61 -22.95
N SER A 339 -42.86 32.24 -22.59
CA SER A 339 -43.20 31.73 -21.26
C SER A 339 -42.78 30.26 -21.11
N VAL A 340 -41.78 29.98 -20.27
CA VAL A 340 -41.43 28.61 -19.87
C VAL A 340 -42.04 28.34 -18.49
N VAL A 341 -42.88 27.31 -18.37
CA VAL A 341 -43.47 26.88 -17.11
C VAL A 341 -42.58 25.82 -16.48
N CYS A 342 -41.91 26.15 -15.38
CA CYS A 342 -41.13 25.18 -14.61
C CYS A 342 -41.86 24.80 -13.31
N THR A 343 -41.90 23.51 -13.01
CA THR A 343 -42.39 23.01 -11.71
C THR A 343 -41.20 22.81 -10.77
N LEU A 344 -41.21 23.49 -9.62
CA LEU A 344 -40.19 23.32 -8.58
C LEU A 344 -40.61 22.19 -7.65
N LEU A 345 -39.83 21.09 -7.64
CA LEU A 345 -39.98 20.02 -6.66
C LEU A 345 -38.94 20.20 -5.55
N MET A 346 -39.44 20.23 -4.32
CA MET A 346 -38.63 20.24 -3.11
C MET A 346 -38.72 18.88 -2.44
N TYR A 347 -37.57 18.25 -2.20
CA TYR A 347 -37.51 17.11 -1.29
C TYR A 347 -36.25 17.17 -0.43
N ALA A 348 -36.35 16.62 0.78
CA ALA A 348 -35.30 16.65 1.77
C ALA A 348 -34.75 15.25 2.00
N GLU A 349 -33.43 15.11 1.91
CA GLU A 349 -32.70 13.93 2.38
C GLU A 349 -31.66 14.37 3.43
N GLY A 350 -31.89 14.00 4.68
CA GLY A 350 -31.09 14.49 5.80
C GLY A 350 -31.31 15.99 6.07
N TRP A 351 -30.23 16.75 6.26
CA TRP A 351 -30.27 18.20 6.54
C TRP A 351 -30.14 19.06 5.27
N THR A 352 -30.18 18.46 4.09
CA THR A 352 -29.96 19.14 2.81
C THR A 352 -31.27 19.18 2.03
N MET A 353 -31.63 20.38 1.55
CA MET A 353 -32.83 20.61 0.76
C MET A 353 -32.47 20.64 -0.72
N TYR A 354 -33.06 19.76 -1.51
CA TYR A 354 -32.81 19.68 -2.94
C TYR A 354 -33.94 20.37 -3.70
N PHE A 355 -33.56 21.16 -4.70
CA PHE A 355 -34.47 21.84 -5.61
C PHE A 355 -34.25 21.27 -7.00
N THR A 356 -35.31 20.77 -7.64
CA THR A 356 -35.26 20.32 -9.03
C THR A 356 -36.32 21.06 -9.81
N LEU A 357 -35.91 21.71 -10.91
CA LEU A 357 -36.80 22.32 -11.88
C LEU A 357 -37.09 21.30 -12.98
N LEU A 358 -38.35 20.93 -13.15
CA LEU A 358 -38.81 20.10 -14.27
C LEU A 358 -39.53 20.98 -15.29
N ASN A 359 -39.05 20.97 -16.54
CA ASN A 359 -39.78 21.52 -17.69
C ASN A 359 -40.82 20.49 -18.14
N GLU A 360 -42.10 20.87 -18.16
CA GLU A 360 -43.19 19.94 -18.49
C GLU A 360 -43.71 19.97 -19.93
N GLU A 361 -43.20 20.80 -20.86
CA GLU A 361 -43.67 20.74 -22.26
C GLU A 361 -42.54 20.78 -23.30
N TRP A 362 -42.53 19.76 -24.15
CA TRP A 362 -41.86 19.75 -25.46
C TRP A 362 -42.79 20.45 -26.47
N VAL A 363 -42.42 21.64 -26.94
CA VAL A 363 -42.95 22.23 -28.18
C VAL A 363 -41.75 22.52 -29.10
N PRO A 364 -41.76 22.07 -30.37
CA PRO A 364 -40.56 22.08 -31.20
C PRO A 364 -40.49 23.39 -31.99
N SER A 365 -39.59 24.29 -31.61
CA SER A 365 -38.85 25.14 -32.57
C SER A 365 -37.91 26.12 -31.87
N VAL A 366 -36.70 26.22 -32.44
CA VAL A 366 -35.69 27.29 -32.31
C VAL A 366 -34.57 27.07 -31.26
N ALA A 367 -33.47 26.50 -31.76
CA ALA A 367 -32.04 26.81 -31.54
C ALA A 367 -31.46 27.03 -30.13
N ASP A 368 -30.71 26.02 -29.65
CA ASP A 368 -29.28 26.10 -29.27
C ASP A 368 -28.75 27.17 -28.27
N GLU A 369 -29.46 27.50 -27.19
CA GLU A 369 -28.85 28.17 -26.02
C GLU A 369 -29.25 27.53 -24.67
N GLY A 370 -28.26 27.26 -23.82
CA GLY A 370 -28.45 26.64 -22.50
C GLY A 370 -28.59 27.67 -21.38
N LEU A 371 -29.49 27.42 -20.43
CA LEU A 371 -29.74 28.29 -19.28
C LEU A 371 -28.88 27.86 -18.07
N CYS A 372 -28.06 28.77 -17.53
CA CYS A 372 -27.26 28.55 -16.32
C CYS A 372 -27.75 29.45 -15.18
N VAL A 373 -27.89 28.89 -13.97
CA VAL A 373 -28.25 29.65 -12.76
C VAL A 373 -27.02 29.70 -11.86
N ALA A 374 -26.57 30.91 -11.50
CA ALA A 374 -25.50 31.13 -10.53
C ALA A 374 -26.08 31.77 -9.27
N MET A 375 -25.73 31.23 -8.09
CA MET A 375 -26.04 31.88 -6.81
C MET A 375 -24.87 32.75 -6.37
N HIS A 376 -25.14 34.02 -6.10
CA HIS A 376 -24.22 34.88 -5.35
C HIS A 376 -25.03 35.58 -4.26
N SER A 377 -24.76 35.23 -3.00
CA SER A 377 -25.30 35.87 -1.79
C SER A 377 -26.76 36.35 -1.87
N GLU A 378 -27.70 35.45 -1.57
CA GLU A 378 -29.14 35.71 -1.32
C GLU A 378 -29.94 36.40 -2.44
N GLN A 379 -29.44 36.48 -3.68
CA GLN A 379 -30.20 36.95 -4.84
C GLN A 379 -29.98 36.04 -6.06
N PHE A 380 -31.06 35.71 -6.80
CA PHE A 380 -31.01 34.89 -8.01
C PHE A 380 -30.84 35.77 -9.24
N ASP A 381 -29.72 35.64 -9.95
CA ASP A 381 -29.54 36.25 -11.27
C ASP A 381 -29.50 35.15 -12.34
N LEU A 382 -30.31 35.33 -13.40
CA LEU A 382 -30.35 34.47 -14.58
C LEU A 382 -29.35 35.02 -15.62
N LEU A 383 -28.40 34.19 -16.03
CA LEU A 383 -27.44 34.52 -17.09
C LEU A 383 -27.62 33.58 -18.29
N LEU A 384 -27.81 34.16 -19.46
CA LEU A 384 -27.77 33.45 -20.74
C LEU A 384 -26.30 33.19 -21.10
N CYS A 385 -25.91 31.92 -21.20
CA CYS A 385 -24.57 31.53 -21.65
C CYS A 385 -24.65 30.87 -23.03
N PRO A 386 -23.97 31.40 -24.05
CA PRO A 386 -23.87 30.71 -25.32
C PRO A 386 -22.92 29.51 -25.19
N SER A 387 -23.45 28.31 -25.46
CA SER A 387 -22.76 27.03 -25.71
C SER A 387 -22.02 26.34 -24.52
N VAL A 388 -22.74 25.51 -23.76
CA VAL A 388 -22.16 24.41 -22.94
C VAL A 388 -23.04 23.14 -23.05
N PRO A 389 -22.48 21.94 -23.30
CA PRO A 389 -23.22 20.67 -23.42
C PRO A 389 -23.94 20.24 -22.12
N PRO A 390 -24.91 19.29 -22.18
CA PRO A 390 -25.91 19.08 -21.13
C PRO A 390 -25.33 18.32 -19.94
N THR A 391 -24.62 19.03 -19.05
CA THR A 391 -24.37 18.60 -17.67
C THR A 391 -23.94 19.82 -16.87
N ALA A 392 -24.91 20.63 -16.42
CA ALA A 392 -24.66 21.68 -15.45
C ALA A 392 -24.57 21.04 -14.04
N TYR A 393 -23.38 21.07 -13.45
CA TYR A 393 -23.19 20.76 -12.04
C TYR A 393 -23.35 22.06 -11.24
N ILE A 394 -24.26 22.07 -10.27
CA ILE A 394 -24.30 23.12 -9.24
C ILE A 394 -23.18 22.79 -8.25
N ALA A 395 -22.09 23.56 -8.28
CA ALA A 395 -21.12 23.57 -7.19
C ALA A 395 -21.61 24.55 -6.11
N LEU A 396 -21.66 24.10 -4.86
CA LEU A 396 -21.87 24.95 -3.69
C LEU A 396 -20.64 25.81 -3.41
#